data_AF-A0A349H286-F1
#
_entry.id   AF-A0A349H286-F1
#
_cell.length_a   1.000
_cell.length_b   1.000
_cell.length_c   1.000
_cell.angle_alpha   90.00
_cell.angle_beta   90.00
_cell.angle_gamma   90.00
#
_symmetry.space_group_name_H-M   'P 1'
#
loop_
_entity.id
_entity.type
_entity.pdbx_description
1 polymer ?
#
loop_
_entity_poly.entity_id
_entity_poly.type
_entity_poly.pdbx_seq_one_letter_code
_entity_poly.pdbx_strand_id
1 'polypeptide(L)'
;MTETTNTTDTIIASPDVAKIPTLNIGDKSYPVASLSDLARAQIANLQIVEAEITRLQNQIGIAQAAKASFVATLQTEVAKLS
;
A
#
# COMPACT_ATOMS: atom_id res chain seq x y z
N MET A 1 57.01 9.47 24.25
CA MET A 1 56.30 9.27 25.52
C MET A 1 55.32 10.43 25.65
N THR A 2 54.01 10.27 25.58
CA THR A 2 53.18 9.07 25.66
C THR A 2 51.90 9.32 24.89
N GLU A 3 51.51 8.29 24.15
CA GLU A 3 50.16 7.92 23.81
C GLU A 3 49.29 7.81 25.08
N THR A 4 48.12 8.45 25.11
CA THR A 4 47.00 8.17 26.03
C THR A 4 45.81 9.04 25.59
N THR A 5 44.55 8.63 25.49
CA THR A 5 43.83 7.35 25.44
C THR A 5 42.39 7.76 25.13
N ASN A 6 41.72 7.01 24.26
CA ASN A 6 40.28 7.10 24.04
C ASN A 6 39.48 6.89 25.35
N THR A 7 38.27 7.46 25.39
CA THR A 7 37.00 6.92 25.95
C THR A 7 36.32 7.88 26.91
N THR A 8 35.17 8.45 26.51
CA THR A 8 33.85 8.09 27.09
C THR A 8 32.77 8.92 26.40
N ASP A 9 31.75 8.20 25.94
CA ASP A 9 30.43 8.60 25.53
C ASP A 9 29.94 9.98 25.98
N THR A 10 29.48 10.78 25.01
CA THR A 10 28.29 11.59 25.22
C THR A 10 27.43 11.45 23.99
N ILE A 11 26.47 10.53 24.12
CA ILE A 11 25.22 10.46 23.38
C ILE A 11 24.57 11.85 23.44
N ILE A 12 24.75 12.67 22.41
CA ILE A 12 23.77 13.70 22.06
C ILE A 12 23.04 13.20 20.82
N ALA A 13 22.01 12.39 21.07
CA ALA A 13 20.95 12.16 20.11
C ALA A 13 20.37 13.54 19.72
N SER A 14 20.73 14.04 18.54
CA SER A 14 20.08 15.20 17.96
C SER A 14 18.64 14.81 17.58
N PRO A 15 17.62 15.62 17.95
CA PRO A 15 16.24 15.33 17.63
C PRO A 15 16.00 15.61 16.14
N ASP A 16 15.39 14.64 15.45
CA ASP A 16 14.82 14.76 14.10
C ASP A 16 15.81 15.01 12.94
N VAL A 17 16.52 13.95 12.51
CA VAL A 17 16.93 13.88 11.10
C VAL A 17 15.64 13.65 10.31
N ALA A 18 14.98 14.73 9.90
CA ALA A 18 13.73 14.73 9.17
C ALA A 18 13.77 13.61 8.11
N LYS A 19 12.99 12.56 8.33
CA LYS A 19 12.94 11.40 7.43
C LYS A 19 12.47 11.91 6.08
N ILE A 20 13.39 12.05 5.13
CA ILE A 20 13.08 12.47 3.77
C ILE A 20 12.10 11.43 3.21
N PRO A 21 10.86 11.82 2.86
CA PRO A 21 9.90 10.88 2.32
C PRO A 21 10.45 10.29 1.02
N THR A 22 10.50 8.97 0.94
CA THR A 22 10.94 8.25 -0.26
C THR A 22 9.79 7.44 -0.84
N LEU A 23 9.76 7.37 -2.17
CA LEU A 23 8.86 6.53 -2.93
C LEU A 23 9.67 5.44 -3.63
N ASN A 24 9.23 4.19 -3.46
CA ASN A 24 9.82 3.07 -4.18
C ASN A 24 9.05 2.86 -5.49
N ILE A 25 9.78 2.88 -6.61
CA ILE A 25 9.24 2.60 -7.95
C ILE A 25 10.09 1.47 -8.53
N GLY A 26 9.51 0.27 -8.61
CA GLY A 26 10.26 -0.96 -8.88
C GLY A 26 11.30 -1.20 -7.78
N ASP A 27 12.55 -1.46 -8.19
CA ASP A 27 13.66 -1.75 -7.27
C ASP A 27 14.42 -0.50 -6.80
N LYS A 28 13.93 0.70 -7.13
CA LYS A 28 14.61 1.98 -6.83
C LYS A 28 13.81 2.82 -5.86
N SER A 29 14.51 3.43 -4.91
CA SER A 29 13.94 4.40 -3.97
C SER A 29 14.32 5.82 -4.38
N TYR A 30 13.34 6.71 -4.47
CA TYR A 30 13.53 8.10 -4.85
C TYR A 30 13.01 9.03 -3.74
N PRO A 31 13.76 10.05 -3.33
CA PRO A 31 13.21 11.14 -2.53
C PRO A 31 12.01 11.77 -3.25
N VAL A 32 10.88 11.93 -2.58
CA VAL A 32 9.67 12.52 -3.18
C VAL A 32 9.95 13.95 -3.68
N ALA A 33 10.84 14.67 -2.99
CA ALA A 33 11.28 16.00 -3.37
C ALA A 33 12.10 16.03 -4.68
N SER A 34 12.74 14.92 -5.06
CA SER A 34 13.52 14.86 -6.31
C SER A 34 12.68 14.51 -7.55
N LEU A 35 11.39 14.24 -7.38
CA LEU A 35 10.48 13.95 -8.49
C LEU A 35 10.09 15.23 -9.25
N SER A 36 9.75 15.10 -10.53
CA SER A 36 9.14 16.21 -11.28
C SER A 36 7.70 16.47 -10.81
N ASP A 37 7.17 17.66 -11.08
CA ASP A 37 5.75 17.97 -10.81
C ASP A 37 4.82 16.99 -11.52
N LEU A 38 5.13 16.66 -12.78
CA LEU A 38 4.37 15.67 -13.54
C LEU A 38 4.40 14.30 -12.86
N ALA A 39 5.56 13.83 -12.38
CA ALA A 39 5.65 12.54 -11.69
C ALA A 39 4.82 12.52 -10.40
N ARG A 40 4.85 13.60 -9.61
CA ARG A 40 4.00 13.74 -8.41
C ARG A 40 2.51 13.73 -8.74
N ALA A 41 2.09 14.41 -9.80
CA ALA A 41 0.71 14.40 -10.24
C ALA A 41 0.25 12.99 -10.65
N GLN A 42 1.10 12.23 -11.33
CA GLN A 42 0.78 10.85 -11.71
C GLN A 42 0.66 9.89 -10.52
N ILE A 43 1.44 10.10 -9.45
CA ILE A 43 1.29 9.32 -8.21
C ILE A 43 -0.07 9.57 -7.58
N ALA A 44 -0.52 10.83 -7.50
CA ALA A 44 -1.85 11.15 -6.99
C ALA A 44 -2.96 10.51 -7.84
N ASN A 45 -2.83 10.58 -9.16
CA ASN A 45 -3.77 9.92 -10.08
C ASN A 45 -3.80 8.39 -9.88
N LEU A 46 -2.64 7.74 -9.71
CA LEU A 46 -2.57 6.30 -9.44
C LEU A 46 -3.26 5.94 -8.14
N GLN A 47 -3.07 6.70 -7.05
CA GLN A 47 -3.75 6.45 -5.78
C GLN A 47 -5.28 6.47 -5.91
N ILE A 48 -5.81 7.39 -6.72
CA ILE A 48 -7.25 7.47 -7.01
C ILE A 48 -7.71 6.24 -7.80
N VAL A 49 -6.96 5.84 -8.83
CA VAL A 49 -7.29 4.67 -9.64
C VAL A 49 -7.24 3.38 -8.82
N GLU A 50 -6.23 3.20 -7.97
CA GLU A 50 -6.11 2.03 -7.08
C GLU A 50 -7.26 1.95 -6.07
N ALA A 51 -7.69 3.08 -5.51
CA ALA A 51 -8.86 3.12 -4.64
C ALA A 51 -10.13 2.68 -5.38
N GLU A 52 -10.30 3.11 -6.64
CA GLU A 52 -11.45 2.71 -7.46
C GLU A 52 -11.40 1.23 -7.85
N ILE A 53 -10.22 0.69 -8.19
CA ILE A 53 -10.03 -0.74 -8.45
C ILE A 53 -10.45 -1.55 -7.22
N THR A 54 -10.02 -1.13 -6.02
CA THR A 54 -10.40 -1.78 -4.77
C THR A 54 -11.91 -1.75 -4.56
N ARG A 55 -12.56 -0.61 -4.81
CA ARG A 55 -14.03 -0.45 -4.71
C ARG A 55 -14.76 -1.40 -5.68
N LEU A 56 -14.28 -1.54 -6.91
CA LEU A 56 -14.86 -2.43 -7.91
C LEU A 56 -14.70 -3.90 -7.53
N GLN A 57 -13.54 -4.30 -7.03
CA GLN A 57 -13.30 -5.66 -6.54
C GLN A 57 -14.27 -6.04 -5.41
N ASN A 58 -14.53 -5.12 -4.49
CA ASN A 58 -15.51 -5.34 -3.42
C ASN A 58 -16.93 -5.58 -3.98
N GLN A 59 -17.35 -4.79 -4.97
CA GLN A 59 -18.66 -5.00 -5.63
C GLN A 59 -18.74 -6.33 -6.37
N ILE A 60 -17.66 -6.75 -7.03
CA ILE A 60 -17.57 -8.07 -7.66
C ILE A 60 -17.76 -9.17 -6.62
N GLY A 61 -17.10 -9.07 -5.46
CA GLY A 61 -17.26 -10.03 -4.36
C GLY A 61 -18.71 -10.14 -3.85
N ILE A 62 -19.38 -9.00 -3.67
CA ILE A 62 -20.80 -8.97 -3.28
C ILE A 62 -21.68 -9.65 -4.33
N ALA A 63 -21.47 -9.33 -5.61
CA ALA A 63 -22.24 -9.93 -6.70
C ALA A 63 -22.02 -11.45 -6.82
N GLN A 64 -20.78 -11.91 -6.60
CA GLN A 64 -20.45 -13.33 -6.58
C GLN A 64 -21.15 -14.08 -5.43
N ALA A 65 -21.20 -13.49 -4.24
CA ALA A 65 -21.92 -14.06 -3.11
C ALA A 65 -23.43 -14.18 -3.39
N ALA A 66 -24.04 -13.13 -3.95
CA ALA A 66 -25.45 -13.15 -4.36
C ALA A 66 -25.71 -14.23 -5.43
N LYS A 67 -24.86 -14.32 -6.45
CA LYS A 67 -24.94 -15.35 -7.49
C LYS A 67 -24.88 -16.76 -6.89
N ALA A 68 -23.96 -17.01 -5.97
CA ALA A 68 -23.82 -18.31 -5.31
C ALA A 68 -25.09 -18.69 -4.54
N SER A 69 -25.68 -17.73 -3.81
CA SER A 69 -26.95 -17.91 -3.11
C SER A 69 -28.08 -18.31 -4.07
N PHE A 70 -28.25 -17.57 -5.17
CA PHE A 70 -29.29 -17.85 -6.16
C PHE A 70 -29.14 -19.23 -6.81
N VAL A 71 -27.91 -19.62 -7.14
CA VAL A 71 -27.64 -20.96 -7.68
C VAL A 71 -28.00 -22.05 -6.66
N ALA A 72 -27.62 -21.89 -5.39
CA ALA A 72 -27.94 -22.86 -4.35
C ALA A 72 -29.45 -23.00 -4.12
N THR A 73 -30.18 -21.88 -4.11
CA THR A 73 -31.65 -21.89 -4.04
C THR A 73 -32.25 -22.62 -5.23
N LEU A 74 -31.80 -22.29 -6.45
CA LEU A 74 -32.32 -22.94 -7.66
C LEU A 74 -32.08 -24.45 -7.65
N GLN A 75 -30.89 -24.89 -7.27
CA GLN A 75 -30.57 -26.32 -7.13
C GLN A 75 -31.48 -27.02 -6.13
N THR A 76 -31.77 -26.36 -5.00
CA THR A 76 -32.68 -26.88 -3.97
C THR A 76 -34.09 -27.04 -4.51
N GLU A 77 -34.61 -26.05 -5.25
CA GLU A 77 -35.96 -26.14 -5.82
C GLU A 77 -36.05 -27.19 -6.92
N VAL A 78 -35.04 -27.30 -7.79
CA VAL A 78 -35.00 -28.33 -8.84
C VAL A 78 -34.99 -29.74 -8.24
N ALA A 79 -34.26 -29.97 -7.16
CA ALA A 79 -34.21 -31.27 -6.49
C ALA A 79 -35.56 -31.71 -5.88
N LYS A 80 -36.49 -30.78 -5.62
CA LYS A 80 -37.85 -31.14 -5.15
C LYS A 80 -38.76 -31.66 -6.26
N LEU A 81 -38.37 -31.48 -7.53
CA LEU A 81 -39.15 -31.88 -8.70
C LEU A 81 -38.86 -33.31 -9.16
N SER A 82 -37.80 -33.94 -8.64
CA SER A 82 -37.37 -35.32 -8.94
C SER A 82 -37.82 -36.28 -7.86
#